data_AF-E4Q7B0-F1
#
_entry.id   AF-E4Q7B0-F1
#
_cell.length_a   1.000
_cell.length_b   1.000
_cell.length_c   1.000
_cell.angle_alpha   90.00
_cell.angle_beta   90.00
_cell.angle_gamma   90.00
#
_symmetry.space_group_name_H-M   'P 1'
#
loop_
_entity.id
_entity.type
_entity.pdbx_description
1 polymer ?
#
loop_
_entity_poly.entity_id
_entity_poly.type
_entity_poly.pdbx_seq_one_letter_code
_entity_poly.pdbx_strand_id
1 'polypeptide(L)'
;MLKKFKPDMICKSILDIDLETLIKRGINYLIIDIDNTIVAWGEFDVREEIIEWLEKVQKMGFKICLVSNNQKDRVKKIESMLGIPAIYNAKKPLKSGFLKASILLHQGKKNHQTAVIGDQFFTDVIGAKRLKLYVILVRPLKEKEFIVTRINRIFEKKILKYYEKDERE
;
A
#
# COMPACT_ATOMS: atom_id res chain seq x y z
N MET A 1 6.28 -21.38 -5.39
CA MET A 1 6.66 -19.96 -5.66
C MET A 1 5.57 -18.96 -5.31
N LEU A 2 4.30 -19.16 -5.71
CA LEU A 2 3.20 -18.22 -5.45
C LEU A 2 2.96 -17.96 -3.95
N LYS A 3 2.91 -19.00 -3.09
CA LYS A 3 2.69 -18.85 -1.63
C LYS A 3 3.59 -17.80 -0.94
N LYS A 4 4.82 -17.57 -1.43
CA LYS A 4 5.77 -16.57 -0.88
C LYS A 4 5.29 -15.12 -1.07
N PHE A 5 4.41 -14.89 -2.05
CA PHE A 5 3.88 -13.59 -2.40
C PHE A 5 2.37 -13.48 -2.10
N LYS A 6 1.83 -14.33 -1.21
CA LYS A 6 0.45 -14.21 -0.74
C LYS A 6 0.31 -12.96 0.16
N PRO A 7 -0.61 -12.01 -0.11
CA PRO A 7 -0.91 -10.91 0.81
C PRO A 7 -1.30 -11.46 2.19
N ASP A 8 -1.01 -10.74 3.26
CA ASP A 8 -1.39 -11.17 4.61
C ASP A 8 -2.85 -10.80 4.96
N MET A 9 -3.40 -9.82 4.24
CA MET A 9 -4.79 -9.37 4.35
C MET A 9 -5.25 -8.85 2.99
N ILE A 10 -6.53 -9.08 2.67
CA ILE A 10 -7.19 -8.53 1.48
C ILE A 10 -8.44 -7.78 1.93
N CYS A 11 -8.52 -6.50 1.61
CA CYS A 11 -9.66 -5.63 1.95
C CYS A 11 -10.31 -5.08 0.67
N LYS A 12 -11.57 -4.64 0.74
CA LYS A 12 -12.20 -3.97 -0.41
C LYS A 12 -11.68 -2.54 -0.54
N SER A 13 -11.55 -1.83 0.57
CA SER A 13 -11.02 -0.48 0.69
C SER A 13 -10.02 -0.39 1.84
N ILE A 14 -9.22 0.67 1.84
CA ILE A 14 -8.40 1.05 3.00
C ILE A 14 -9.24 1.30 4.25
N LEU A 15 -10.49 1.74 4.05
CA LEU A 15 -11.47 1.99 5.11
C LEU A 15 -11.91 0.71 5.83
N ASP A 16 -11.81 -0.45 5.18
CA ASP A 16 -12.20 -1.74 5.75
C ASP A 16 -11.06 -2.41 6.55
N ILE A 17 -9.93 -1.73 6.70
CA ILE A 17 -8.78 -2.27 7.45
C ILE A 17 -9.08 -2.16 8.95
N ASP A 18 -9.10 -3.30 9.63
CA ASP A 18 -9.16 -3.35 11.08
C ASP A 18 -7.81 -2.96 11.71
N LEU A 19 -7.70 -1.68 12.08
CA LEU A 19 -6.52 -1.10 12.70
C LEU A 19 -6.20 -1.70 14.07
N GLU A 20 -7.19 -2.16 14.83
CA GLU A 20 -6.94 -2.80 16.12
C GLU A 20 -6.26 -4.15 15.95
N THR A 21 -6.67 -4.91 14.93
CA THR A 21 -5.98 -6.15 14.57
C THR A 21 -4.52 -5.90 14.19
N LEU A 22 -4.22 -4.78 13.51
CA LEU A 22 -2.83 -4.42 13.20
C LEU A 22 -2.03 -4.10 14.48
N ILE A 23 -2.60 -3.34 15.42
CA ILE A 23 -1.96 -3.05 16.71
C ILE A 23 -1.70 -4.33 17.50
N LYS A 24 -2.69 -5.23 17.58
CA LYS A 24 -2.56 -6.53 18.27
C LYS A 24 -1.45 -7.41 17.65
N ARG A 25 -1.17 -7.23 16.35
CA ARG A 25 -0.06 -7.88 15.64
C ARG A 25 1.29 -7.18 15.84
N GLY A 26 1.34 -6.07 16.57
CA GLY A 26 2.55 -5.29 16.80
C GLY A 26 2.96 -4.40 15.62
N ILE A 27 2.04 -4.12 14.69
CA ILE A 27 2.27 -3.22 13.56
C ILE A 27 2.05 -1.78 14.03
N ASN A 28 3.06 -0.94 13.83
CA ASN A 28 3.08 0.47 14.24
C ASN A 28 3.40 1.43 13.08
N TYR A 29 3.86 0.89 11.95
CA TYR A 29 4.33 1.66 10.81
C TYR A 29 3.57 1.24 9.56
N LEU A 30 3.11 2.23 8.80
CA LEU A 30 2.37 2.00 7.56
C LEU A 30 3.10 2.65 6.39
N ILE A 31 3.33 1.86 5.36
CA ILE A 31 3.77 2.33 4.05
C ILE A 31 2.55 2.23 3.14
N ILE A 32 2.07 3.36 2.62
CA ILE A 32 0.81 3.40 1.88
C ILE A 32 1.09 3.84 0.44
N ASP A 33 0.62 3.07 -0.53
CA ASP A 33 0.63 3.51 -1.92
C ASP A 33 -0.34 4.69 -2.15
N ILE A 34 -0.10 5.48 -3.19
CA ILE A 34 -0.92 6.65 -3.51
C ILE A 34 -1.99 6.30 -4.54
N ASP A 35 -1.55 5.93 -5.75
CA ASP A 35 -2.39 5.91 -6.95
C ASP A 35 -3.27 4.65 -6.96
N ASN A 36 -4.59 4.84 -7.00
CA ASN A 36 -5.63 3.82 -6.82
C ASN A 36 -5.69 3.13 -5.45
N THR A 37 -4.90 3.59 -4.48
CA THR A 37 -5.00 3.18 -3.07
C THR A 37 -5.71 4.25 -2.22
N ILE A 38 -5.19 5.48 -2.19
CA ILE A 38 -5.80 6.62 -1.45
C ILE A 38 -6.30 7.74 -2.35
N VAL A 39 -5.79 7.82 -3.59
CA VAL A 39 -6.20 8.80 -4.60
C VAL A 39 -6.50 8.05 -5.89
N ALA A 40 -7.64 8.31 -6.52
CA ALA A 40 -7.95 7.70 -7.80
C ALA A 40 -6.90 8.10 -8.87
N TRP A 41 -6.60 7.18 -9.78
CA TRP A 41 -5.58 7.43 -10.81
C TRP A 41 -5.92 8.64 -11.67
N GLY A 42 -4.95 9.57 -11.80
CA GLY A 42 -5.09 10.80 -12.58
C GLY A 42 -5.73 11.97 -11.82
N GLU A 43 -6.22 11.75 -10.60
CA GLU A 43 -6.84 12.79 -9.77
C GLU A 43 -5.90 13.30 -8.70
N PHE A 44 -6.16 14.48 -8.15
CA PHE A 44 -5.40 15.05 -7.04
C PHE A 44 -6.19 15.12 -5.74
N ASP A 45 -7.50 15.02 -5.82
CA ASP A 45 -8.36 15.16 -4.66
C ASP A 45 -8.43 13.82 -3.92
N VAL A 46 -8.02 13.86 -2.66
CA VAL A 46 -8.21 12.76 -1.73
C VAL A 46 -9.64 12.89 -1.20
N ARG A 47 -10.43 11.82 -1.27
CA ARG A 47 -11.81 11.83 -0.75
C ARG A 47 -11.78 12.07 0.76
N GLU A 48 -12.73 12.83 1.28
CA GLU A 48 -12.80 13.23 2.69
C GLU A 48 -12.71 12.03 3.64
N GLU A 49 -13.45 10.95 3.36
CA GLU A 49 -13.40 9.70 4.14
C GLU A 49 -11.99 9.09 4.25
N ILE A 50 -11.13 9.28 3.24
CA ILE A 50 -9.74 8.79 3.25
C ILE A 50 -8.86 9.70 4.11
N ILE A 51 -9.10 11.02 4.07
CA ILE A 51 -8.40 11.99 4.91
C ILE A 51 -8.74 11.69 6.38
N GLU A 52 -10.02 11.56 6.71
CA GLU A 52 -10.48 11.23 8.06
C GLU A 52 -9.89 9.90 8.56
N TRP A 53 -9.84 8.90 7.67
CA TRP A 53 -9.20 7.62 7.99
C TRP A 53 -7.70 7.78 8.28
N LEU A 54 -6.97 8.53 7.46
CA LEU A 54 -5.53 8.79 7.67
C LEU A 54 -5.29 9.53 8.99
N GLU A 55 -6.13 10.52 9.32
CA GLU A 55 -6.05 11.21 10.60
C GLU A 55 -6.34 10.27 11.78
N LYS A 56 -7.37 9.43 11.68
CA LYS A 56 -7.69 8.42 12.69
C LYS A 56 -6.49 7.49 12.92
N VAL A 57 -5.87 7.02 11.85
CA VAL A 57 -4.68 6.16 11.90
C VAL A 57 -3.52 6.86 12.61
N GLN A 58 -3.24 8.12 12.31
CA GLN A 58 -2.22 8.89 13.02
C GLN A 58 -2.56 9.10 14.50
N LYS A 59 -3.84 9.41 14.82
CA LYS A 59 -4.34 9.56 16.20
C LYS A 59 -4.21 8.26 17.01
N MET A 60 -4.31 7.10 16.35
CA MET A 60 -4.05 5.79 16.94
C MET A 60 -2.55 5.47 17.12
N GLY A 61 -1.65 6.38 16.74
CA GLY A 61 -0.21 6.27 16.97
C GLY A 61 0.60 5.64 15.83
N PHE A 62 -0.04 5.29 14.71
CA PHE A 62 0.68 4.78 13.55
C PHE A 62 1.54 5.87 12.91
N LYS A 63 2.75 5.51 12.49
CA LYS A 63 3.60 6.37 11.66
C LYS A 63 3.46 5.98 10.19
N ILE A 64 3.13 6.96 9.36
CA ILE A 64 2.78 6.74 7.96
C ILE A 64 3.86 7.32 7.04
N CYS A 65 4.20 6.60 5.97
CA CYS A 65 4.95 7.12 4.84
C CYS A 65 4.26 6.71 3.53
N LEU A 66 4.08 7.66 2.62
CA LEU A 66 3.51 7.40 1.30
C LEU A 66 4.59 6.94 0.32
N VAL A 67 4.26 6.02 -0.58
CA VAL A 67 5.23 5.50 -1.58
C VAL A 67 4.56 5.33 -2.93
N SER A 68 5.04 6.06 -3.95
CA SER A 68 4.49 5.98 -5.31
C SER A 68 5.58 5.84 -6.37
N ASN A 69 5.25 5.12 -7.45
CA ASN A 69 6.07 5.08 -8.67
C ASN A 69 5.94 6.35 -9.53
N ASN A 70 5.07 7.28 -9.14
CA ASN A 70 4.80 8.48 -9.90
C ASN A 70 5.86 9.56 -9.70
N GLN A 71 5.77 10.58 -10.54
CA GLN A 71 6.74 11.68 -10.59
C GLN A 71 6.65 12.58 -9.35
N LYS A 72 7.76 13.26 -9.06
CA LYS A 72 7.94 14.08 -7.86
C LYS A 72 6.82 15.10 -7.67
N ASP A 73 6.41 15.81 -8.71
CA ASP A 73 5.45 16.92 -8.58
C ASP A 73 4.08 16.43 -8.10
N ARG A 74 3.59 15.30 -8.63
CA ARG A 74 2.35 14.68 -8.17
C ARG A 74 2.45 14.23 -6.72
N VAL A 75 3.52 13.53 -6.38
CA VAL A 75 3.72 12.98 -5.04
C VAL A 75 3.89 14.09 -4.01
N LYS A 76 4.64 15.15 -4.34
CA LYS A 76 4.81 16.34 -3.49
C LYS A 76 3.50 17.06 -3.24
N LYS A 77 2.63 17.18 -4.25
CA LYS A 77 1.30 17.78 -4.05
C LYS A 77 0.46 17.01 -3.04
N ILE A 78 0.44 15.67 -3.13
CA ILE A 78 -0.28 14.81 -2.18
C ILE A 78 0.37 14.84 -0.78
N GLU A 79 1.70 14.80 -0.70
CA GLU A 79 2.44 14.95 0.56
C GLU A 79 2.12 16.28 1.26
N SER A 80 2.09 17.38 0.53
CA SER A 80 1.74 18.70 1.08
C SER A 80 0.28 18.78 1.52
N MET A 81 -0.64 18.16 0.76
CA MET A 81 -2.07 18.12 1.10
C MET A 81 -2.32 17.35 2.40
N LEU A 82 -1.65 16.21 2.59
CA LEU A 82 -1.90 15.30 3.70
C LEU A 82 -0.97 15.55 4.90
N GLY A 83 0.13 16.28 4.72
CA GLY A 83 1.18 16.43 5.73
C GLY A 83 1.90 15.11 6.08
N ILE A 84 1.86 14.13 5.17
CA ILE A 84 2.46 12.79 5.37
C ILE A 84 3.69 12.64 4.46
N PRO A 85 4.87 12.29 5.01
CA PRO A 85 6.10 12.20 4.23
C PRO A 85 5.99 11.16 3.12
N ALA A 86 6.54 11.47 1.94
CA ALA A 86 6.38 10.63 0.75
C ALA A 86 7.68 10.32 0.00
N ILE A 87 7.74 9.12 -0.58
CA ILE A 87 8.77 8.68 -1.52
C ILE A 87 8.19 8.64 -2.93
N TYR A 88 8.67 9.54 -3.79
CA TYR A 88 8.38 9.54 -5.23
C TYR A 88 9.35 8.64 -6.00
N ASN A 89 9.01 8.30 -7.25
CA ASN A 89 9.81 7.42 -8.12
C ASN A 89 10.33 6.19 -7.36
N ALA A 90 9.44 5.51 -6.62
CA ALA A 90 9.77 4.42 -5.72
C ALA A 90 10.36 3.19 -6.43
N LYS A 91 10.14 3.06 -7.75
CA LYS A 91 10.56 1.95 -8.60
C LYS A 91 10.05 0.58 -8.13
N LYS A 92 8.88 0.51 -7.50
CA LYS A 92 8.16 -0.74 -7.19
C LYS A 92 8.03 -1.57 -8.48
N PRO A 93 8.28 -2.89 -8.47
CA PRO A 93 8.45 -3.78 -7.30
C PRO A 93 9.88 -3.89 -6.74
N LEU A 94 10.81 -3.00 -7.11
CA LEU A 94 12.14 -2.99 -6.50
C LEU A 94 12.05 -2.60 -5.02
N LYS A 95 12.98 -3.13 -4.21
CA LYS A 95 12.98 -2.92 -2.76
C LYS A 95 13.31 -1.48 -2.36
N SER A 96 13.92 -0.69 -3.25
CA SER A 96 14.52 0.61 -2.95
C SER A 96 13.51 1.62 -2.41
N GLY A 97 12.30 1.71 -3.00
CA GLY A 97 11.24 2.59 -2.51
C GLY A 97 10.79 2.26 -1.09
N PHE A 98 10.51 0.98 -0.84
CA PHE A 98 10.11 0.50 0.49
C PHE A 98 11.23 0.66 1.52
N LEU A 99 12.48 0.38 1.16
CA LEU A 99 13.62 0.59 2.06
C LEU A 99 13.78 2.06 2.44
N LYS A 100 13.61 2.99 1.50
CA LYS A 100 13.63 4.44 1.80
C LYS A 100 12.53 4.82 2.79
N ALA A 101 11.32 4.31 2.59
CA ALA A 101 10.21 4.54 3.51
C ALA A 101 10.48 3.95 4.90
N SER A 102 10.97 2.71 4.99
CA SER A 102 11.40 2.08 6.25
C SER A 102 12.51 2.85 6.96
N ILE A 103 13.47 3.41 6.22
CA ILE A 103 14.53 4.27 6.78
C ILE A 103 13.93 5.55 7.35
N LEU A 104 13.04 6.21 6.61
CA LEU A 104 12.38 7.43 7.04
C LEU A 104 11.50 7.21 8.28
N LEU A 105 10.78 6.09 8.34
CA LEU A 105 9.88 5.76 9.44
C LEU A 105 10.61 5.31 10.71
N HIS A 106 11.65 4.48 10.55
CA HIS A 106 12.25 3.74 11.67
C HIS A 106 13.70 3.29 11.41
N GLN A 107 14.47 4.02 10.60
CA GLN A 107 15.87 3.73 10.27
C GLN A 107 16.11 2.31 9.70
N GLY A 108 15.08 1.69 9.10
CA GLY A 108 15.18 0.33 8.55
C GLY A 108 15.19 -0.80 9.58
N LYS A 109 15.03 -0.51 10.88
CA LYS A 109 15.20 -1.49 11.97
C LYS A 109 13.94 -2.27 12.35
N LYS A 110 12.74 -1.82 11.93
CA LYS A 110 11.45 -2.31 12.44
C LYS A 110 10.51 -2.85 11.37
N ASN A 111 11.05 -3.47 10.32
CA ASN A 111 10.25 -4.05 9.23
C ASN A 111 9.18 -5.07 9.71
N HIS A 112 9.43 -5.78 10.80
CA HIS A 112 8.46 -6.72 11.39
C HIS A 112 7.24 -6.01 12.02
N GLN A 113 7.32 -4.70 12.28
CA GLN A 113 6.24 -3.84 12.76
C GLN A 113 5.64 -2.98 11.65
N THR A 114 5.95 -3.28 10.38
CA THR A 114 5.60 -2.44 9.24
C THR A 114 4.68 -3.17 8.28
N ALA A 115 3.54 -2.54 7.96
CA ALA A 115 2.63 -2.99 6.92
C ALA A 115 2.74 -2.11 5.67
N VAL A 116 2.60 -2.73 4.50
CA VAL A 116 2.42 -2.07 3.22
C VAL A 116 0.96 -2.21 2.81
N ILE A 117 0.34 -1.08 2.47
CA ILE A 117 -1.03 -1.02 1.95
C ILE A 117 -0.95 -0.54 0.50
N GLY A 118 -1.48 -1.33 -0.42
CA GLY A 118 -1.51 -0.97 -1.84
C GLY A 118 -2.54 -1.79 -2.59
N ASP A 119 -2.80 -1.44 -3.84
CA ASP A 119 -3.86 -2.04 -4.66
C ASP A 119 -3.32 -2.94 -5.76
N GLN A 120 -2.00 -2.96 -6.00
CA GLN A 120 -1.37 -3.72 -7.06
C GLN A 120 -0.54 -4.89 -6.53
N PHE A 121 -0.86 -6.10 -6.99
CA PHE A 121 -0.13 -7.29 -6.60
C PHE A 121 1.31 -7.28 -7.15
N PHE A 122 1.49 -6.94 -8.43
CA PHE A 122 2.81 -7.04 -9.06
C PHE A 122 3.81 -5.98 -8.61
N THR A 123 3.35 -4.90 -7.98
CA THR A 123 4.20 -3.80 -7.50
C THR A 123 4.27 -3.83 -5.98
N ASP A 124 3.16 -3.66 -5.28
CA ASP A 124 3.10 -3.51 -3.83
C ASP A 124 3.35 -4.85 -3.13
N VAL A 125 2.58 -5.88 -3.48
CA VAL A 125 2.68 -7.18 -2.79
C VAL A 125 4.04 -7.82 -3.04
N ILE A 126 4.46 -7.92 -4.30
CA ILE A 126 5.76 -8.52 -4.63
C ILE A 126 6.90 -7.70 -4.01
N GLY A 127 6.85 -6.38 -4.09
CA GLY A 127 7.90 -5.50 -3.57
C GLY A 127 8.03 -5.58 -2.05
N ALA A 128 6.91 -5.54 -1.34
CA ALA A 128 6.86 -5.59 0.11
C ALA A 128 7.29 -6.96 0.68
N LYS A 129 6.82 -8.06 0.08
CA LYS A 129 7.18 -9.43 0.51
C LYS A 129 8.65 -9.74 0.32
N ARG A 130 9.33 -9.10 -0.64
CA ARG A 130 10.79 -9.18 -0.79
C ARG A 130 11.58 -8.61 0.40
N LEU A 131 10.91 -7.83 1.27
CA LEU A 131 11.44 -7.26 2.51
C LEU A 131 10.81 -7.88 3.77
N LYS A 132 9.98 -8.92 3.61
CA LYS A 132 9.22 -9.58 4.69
C LYS A 132 8.32 -8.61 5.47
N LEU A 133 7.81 -7.58 4.80
CA LEU A 133 6.82 -6.66 5.37
C LEU A 133 5.46 -7.34 5.39
N TYR A 134 4.61 -6.93 6.34
CA TYR A 134 3.19 -7.30 6.31
C TYR A 134 2.52 -6.59 5.13
N VAL A 135 1.62 -7.25 4.42
CA VAL A 135 1.01 -6.71 3.19
C VAL A 135 -0.49 -6.80 3.24
N ILE A 136 -1.13 -5.65 3.07
CA ILE A 136 -2.56 -5.49 2.93
C ILE A 136 -2.85 -5.07 1.50
N LEU A 137 -3.52 -5.94 0.75
CA LEU A 137 -3.93 -5.65 -0.62
C LEU A 137 -5.37 -5.11 -0.60
N VAL A 138 -5.59 -3.91 -1.13
CA VAL A 138 -6.93 -3.33 -1.30
C VAL A 138 -7.39 -3.44 -2.76
N ARG A 139 -8.68 -3.21 -3.03
CA ARG A 139 -9.15 -3.09 -4.43
C ARG A 139 -8.86 -1.67 -4.95
N PRO A 140 -8.58 -1.52 -6.25
CA PRO A 140 -8.31 -0.22 -6.85
C PRO A 140 -9.53 0.70 -6.76
N LEU A 141 -9.31 1.99 -6.49
CA LEU A 141 -10.37 3.00 -6.48
C LEU A 141 -11.03 3.24 -7.85
N LYS A 142 -10.27 3.11 -8.95
CA LYS A 142 -10.79 3.18 -10.32
C LYS A 142 -10.16 2.12 -11.21
N GLU A 143 -10.92 1.66 -12.22
CA GLU A 143 -10.42 0.75 -13.24
C GLU A 143 -9.54 1.44 -14.31
N LYS A 144 -9.58 2.77 -14.39
CA LYS A 144 -8.83 3.55 -15.38
C LYS A 144 -7.38 3.71 -14.94
N GLU A 145 -6.46 3.16 -15.72
CA GLU A 145 -5.01 3.15 -15.46
C GLU A 145 -4.22 3.07 -16.78
N PHE A 146 -2.89 3.12 -16.70
CA PHE A 146 -2.01 2.82 -17.84
C PHE A 146 -2.31 1.44 -18.46
N ILE A 147 -2.12 1.31 -19.78
CA ILE A 147 -2.42 0.07 -20.54
C ILE A 147 -1.65 -1.13 -19.97
N VAL A 148 -0.36 -0.95 -19.67
CA VAL A 148 0.47 -2.00 -19.06
C VAL A 148 -0.11 -2.46 -17.72
N THR A 149 -0.60 -1.52 -16.91
CA THR A 149 -1.27 -1.85 -15.65
C THR A 149 -2.54 -2.66 -15.88
N ARG A 150 -3.38 -2.30 -16.86
CA ARG A 150 -4.60 -3.05 -17.20
C ARG A 150 -4.30 -4.50 -17.59
N ILE A 151 -3.21 -4.75 -18.33
CA ILE A 151 -2.77 -6.11 -18.67
C ILE A 151 -2.40 -6.87 -17.40
N ASN A 152 -1.61 -6.25 -16.51
CA ASN A 152 -1.23 -6.85 -15.23
C ASN A 152 -2.47 -7.25 -14.41
N ARG A 153 -3.52 -6.41 -14.36
CA ARG A 153 -4.79 -6.69 -13.64
C ARG A 153 -5.43 -8.02 -14.06
N ILE A 154 -5.32 -8.43 -15.32
CA ILE A 154 -5.88 -9.72 -15.80
C ILE A 154 -5.18 -10.89 -15.09
N PHE A 155 -3.86 -10.82 -14.98
CA PHE A 155 -3.08 -11.83 -14.26
C PHE A 155 -3.31 -11.74 -12.75
N GLU A 156 -3.42 -10.54 -12.18
CA GLU A 156 -3.73 -10.35 -10.76
C GLU A 156 -5.07 -10.99 -10.38
N LYS A 157 -6.12 -10.78 -11.18
CA LYS A 157 -7.45 -11.39 -10.95
C LYS A 157 -7.38 -12.92 -10.86
N LYS A 158 -6.53 -13.57 -11.67
CA LYS A 158 -6.33 -15.02 -11.60
C LYS A 158 -5.61 -15.44 -10.31
N ILE A 159 -4.58 -14.68 -9.91
CA ILE A 159 -3.82 -14.93 -8.69
C ILE A 159 -4.69 -14.76 -7.44
N LEU A 160 -5.53 -13.71 -7.39
CA LEU A 160 -6.43 -13.47 -6.26
C LEU A 160 -7.50 -14.55 -6.15
N LYS A 161 -8.09 -14.98 -7.27
CA LYS A 161 -9.02 -16.13 -7.28
C LYS A 161 -8.37 -17.42 -6.77
N TYR A 162 -7.07 -17.60 -7.00
CA TYR A 162 -6.34 -18.75 -6.47
C TYR A 162 -6.22 -18.66 -4.94
N TYR A 163 -5.88 -17.49 -4.38
CA TYR A 163 -5.79 -17.33 -2.92
C TYR A 163 -7.13 -17.34 -2.20
N GLU A 164 -8.18 -16.78 -2.81
CA GLU A 164 -9.55 -16.81 -2.25
C GLU A 164 -10.13 -18.25 -2.19
N LYS A 165 -9.64 -19.16 -3.04
CA LYS A 165 -10.00 -20.58 -2.99
C LYS A 165 -9.21 -21.35 -1.93
N ASP A 166 -7.90 -21.09 -1.83
CA ASP A 166 -6.98 -21.71 -0.84
C ASP A 166 -7.35 -21.36 0.62
N GLU A 167 -8.14 -20.31 0.88
CA GLU A 167 -8.65 -19.95 2.22
C GLU A 167 -9.99 -20.62 2.58
N ARG A 168 -10.65 -21.26 1.61
CA ARG A 168 -11.93 -21.96 1.81
C ARG A 168 -11.77 -23.48 1.90
N GLU A 169 -10.57 -24.00 1.66
CA GLU A 169 -10.15 -25.39 1.82
C GLU A 169 -9.37 -25.55 3.12
#